data_AF-A0AAV7RL62-F1
#
_entry.id   AF-A0AAV7RL62-F1
#
_cell.length_a   1.000
_cell.length_b   1.000
_cell.length_c   1.000
_cell.angle_alpha   90.00
_cell.angle_beta   90.00
_cell.angle_gamma   90.00
#
_symmetry.space_group_name_H-M   'P 1'
#
loop_
_entity.id
_entity.type
_entity.pdbx_description
1 polymer ?
#
loop_
_entity_poly.entity_id
_entity_poly.type
_entity_poly.pdbx_seq_one_letter_code
_entity_poly.pdbx_strand_id
1 'polypeptide(L)'
;MVNRLKGAIGEIVHPDQTCGVPGRRDADSLALIWDTIQYVTDSKIRAALLGLDQEKAFDCISPESMEMVLHDFGLRERLFGYVKMVYTDFFNSATVNG
;
A
#
# COMPACT_ATOMS: atom_id res chain seq x y z
N MET A 1 -6.73 -3.41 -15.54
CA MET A 1 -6.74 -2.65 -14.27
C MET A 1 -5.33 -2.26 -13.84
N VAL A 2 -4.42 -3.22 -13.63
CA VAL A 2 -3.01 -3.00 -13.20
C VAL A 2 -2.27 -1.92 -14.00
N ASN A 3 -2.29 -1.97 -15.34
CA ASN A 3 -1.56 -0.98 -16.16
C ASN A 3 -2.10 0.46 -16.02
N ARG A 4 -3.39 0.62 -15.70
CA ARG A 4 -3.98 1.95 -15.45
C ARG A 4 -3.56 2.48 -14.08
N LEU A 5 -3.48 1.60 -13.08
CA LEU A 5 -3.01 1.97 -11.74
C LEU A 5 -1.51 2.29 -11.75
N LYS A 6 -0.70 1.51 -12.47
CA LYS A 6 0.76 1.70 -12.57
C LYS A 6 1.15 3.12 -13.02
N GLY A 7 0.37 3.74 -13.90
CA GLY A 7 0.62 5.10 -14.37
C GLY A 7 0.23 6.21 -13.39
N ALA A 8 -0.61 5.91 -12.39
CA ALA A 8 -1.11 6.91 -11.43
C ALA A 8 -0.60 6.69 -10.00
N ILE A 9 -0.27 5.44 -9.62
CA ILE A 9 0.05 5.07 -8.24
C ILE A 9 1.23 5.88 -7.67
N GLY A 10 2.24 6.16 -8.49
CA GLY A 10 3.40 6.96 -8.08
C GLY A 10 3.10 8.44 -7.83
N GLU A 11 1.99 8.98 -8.35
CA GLU A 11 1.53 10.35 -8.06
C GLU A 11 0.63 10.40 -6.83
N ILE A 12 0.03 9.27 -6.45
CA ILE A 12 -0.95 9.14 -5.37
C ILE A 12 -0.26 8.86 -4.03
N VAL A 13 0.72 7.96 -4.02
CA VAL A 13 1.39 7.50 -2.80
C VAL A 13 2.63 8.33 -2.49
N HIS A 14 2.95 8.49 -1.20
CA HIS A 14 4.08 9.29 -0.74
C HIS A 14 5.38 8.85 -1.42
N PRO A 15 6.33 9.75 -1.75
CA PRO A 15 7.59 9.40 -2.41
C PRO A 15 8.36 8.23 -1.76
N ASP A 16 8.32 8.15 -0.44
CA ASP A 16 9.01 7.11 0.35
C ASP A 16 8.31 5.74 0.31
N GLN A 17 7.10 5.63 -0.26
CA GLN A 17 6.43 4.35 -0.47
C GLN A 17 6.95 3.70 -1.77
N THR A 18 7.86 2.73 -1.64
CA THR A 18 8.54 2.11 -2.80
C THR A 18 7.87 0.83 -3.29
N CYS A 19 7.32 0.02 -2.37
CA CYS A 19 6.78 -1.30 -2.70
C CYS A 19 5.62 -1.21 -3.71
N GLY A 20 5.73 -1.95 -4.82
CA GLY A 20 4.67 -2.01 -5.83
C GLY A 20 4.52 -0.77 -6.71
N VAL A 21 5.39 0.25 -6.56
CA VAL A 21 5.38 1.48 -7.36
C VAL A 21 6.39 1.38 -8.50
N PRO A 22 5.97 1.41 -9.78
CA PRO A 22 6.90 1.36 -10.90
C PRO A 22 7.95 2.47 -10.85
N GLY A 23 9.22 2.10 -11.04
CA GLY A 23 10.34 3.06 -11.06
C GLY A 23 10.92 3.40 -9.70
N ARG A 24 10.34 2.93 -8.59
CA ARG A 24 10.94 3.02 -7.24
C ARG A 24 11.54 1.67 -6.84
N ARG A 25 12.65 1.68 -6.10
CA ARG A 25 13.33 0.44 -5.68
C ARG A 25 13.18 0.27 -4.18
N ASP A 26 12.98 -0.97 -3.73
CA ASP A 26 12.90 -1.27 -2.30
C ASP A 26 14.20 -0.95 -1.55
N ALA A 27 15.33 -1.02 -2.26
CA ALA A 27 16.63 -0.60 -1.73
C ALA A 27 16.67 0.90 -1.35
N ASP A 28 15.85 1.75 -1.98
CA ASP A 28 15.83 3.19 -1.68
C ASP A 28 15.26 3.43 -0.25
N SER A 29 14.26 2.66 0.17
CA SER A 29 13.71 2.70 1.53
C SER A 29 14.73 2.28 2.58
N LEU A 30 15.51 1.22 2.30
CA LEU A 30 16.58 0.77 3.19
C LEU A 30 17.70 1.81 3.33
N ALA A 31 18.11 2.40 2.21
CA ALA A 31 19.11 3.48 2.19
C ALA A 31 18.66 4.66 3.05
N LEU A 32 17.41 5.12 2.89
CA LEU A 32 16.86 6.23 3.68
C LEU A 32 16.86 5.93 5.20
N ILE A 33 16.49 4.72 5.59
CA ILE A 33 16.52 4.30 7.00
C ILE A 33 17.96 4.30 7.54
N TRP A 34 18.91 3.73 6.79
CA TRP A 34 20.32 3.72 7.20
C TRP A 34 20.92 5.12 7.32
N ASP A 35 20.66 5.98 6.33
CA ASP A 35 21.14 7.37 6.36
C ASP A 35 20.56 8.14 7.56
N THR A 36 19.28 7.90 7.88
CA THR A 36 18.63 8.49 9.06
C THR A 36 19.28 8.00 10.36
N ILE A 37 19.53 6.70 10.48
CA ILE A 37 20.20 6.10 11.66
C ILE A 37 21.61 6.68 11.80
N GLN A 38 22.36 6.78 10.70
CA GLN A 38 23.71 7.32 10.68
C GLN A 38 23.71 8.79 11.13
N TYR A 39 22.82 9.61 10.54
CA TYR A 39 22.67 11.02 10.90
C TYR A 39 22.36 11.23 12.38
N VAL A 40 21.40 10.48 12.92
CA VAL A 40 21.02 10.54 14.34
C VAL A 40 22.22 10.18 15.24
N THR A 41 22.97 9.14 14.84
CA THR A 41 24.16 8.67 15.56
C THR A 41 25.25 9.73 15.59
N ASP A 42 25.60 10.29 14.43
CA ASP A 42 26.64 11.30 14.29
C ASP A 42 26.27 12.61 15.00
N SER A 43 24.99 12.97 14.95
CA SER A 43 24.45 14.17 15.60
C SER A 43 24.18 13.98 17.10
N LYS A 44 24.38 12.77 17.65
CA LYS A 44 24.09 12.41 19.04
C LYS A 44 22.65 12.75 19.47
N ILE A 45 21.71 12.61 18.53
CA ILE A 45 20.29 12.84 18.78
C ILE A 45 19.71 11.60 19.47
N ARG A 46 18.91 11.80 20.52
CA ARG A 46 18.15 10.70 21.13
C ARG A 46 16.94 10.41 20.25
N ALA A 47 16.89 9.21 19.67
CA ALA A 47 15.79 8.75 18.84
C ALA A 47 15.48 7.27 19.12
N ALA A 48 14.33 6.81 18.62
CA ALA A 48 13.93 5.41 18.61
C ALA A 48 13.43 5.03 17.22
N LEU A 49 13.69 3.80 16.80
CA LEU A 49 13.16 3.23 15.56
C LEU A 49 11.92 2.41 15.88
N LEU A 50 10.79 2.72 15.24
CA LEU A 50 9.53 1.99 15.39
C LEU A 50 9.23 1.21 14.11
N GLY A 51 9.26 -0.11 14.20
CA GLY A 51 8.82 -1.00 13.13
C GLY A 51 7.34 -1.35 13.30
N LEU A 52 6.49 -0.92 12.37
CA LEU A 52 5.07 -1.26 12.33
C LEU A 52 4.83 -2.29 11.22
N ASP A 53 4.08 -3.33 11.52
CA ASP A 53 3.62 -4.33 10.56
C ASP A 53 2.11 -4.51 10.69
N GLN A 54 1.41 -4.68 9.56
CA GLN A 54 -0.03 -4.88 9.56
C GLN A 54 -0.35 -6.36 9.38
N GLU A 55 -0.97 -6.96 10.39
CA GLU A 55 -1.43 -8.34 10.29
C GLU A 55 -2.46 -8.46 9.16
N LYS A 56 -2.15 -9.30 8.16
CA LYS A 56 -3.05 -9.64 7.06
C LYS A 56 -3.67 -8.41 6.38
N ALA A 57 -2.82 -7.44 6.03
CA ALA A 57 -3.24 -6.16 5.46
C ALA A 57 -4.25 -6.26 4.29
N PHE A 58 -4.21 -7.33 3.48
CA PHE A 58 -5.18 -7.52 2.39
C PHE A 58 -6.54 -8.06 2.87
N ASP A 59 -6.56 -8.86 3.94
CA ASP A 59 -7.78 -9.48 4.47
C ASP A 59 -8.53 -8.55 5.45
N CYS A 60 -7.79 -7.63 6.09
CA CYS A 60 -8.33 -6.76 7.13
C CYS A 60 -8.88 -5.42 6.61
N ILE A 61 -8.78 -5.13 5.31
CA ILE A 61 -9.34 -3.90 4.72
C ILE A 61 -10.85 -4.08 4.52
N SER A 62 -11.64 -3.17 5.12
CA SER A 62 -13.09 -3.15 4.89
C SER A 62 -13.41 -2.59 3.49
N PRO A 63 -14.44 -3.12 2.80
CA PRO A 63 -14.89 -2.59 1.51
C PRO A 63 -15.22 -1.09 1.55
N GLU A 64 -15.81 -0.60 2.65
CA GLU A 64 -16.18 0.80 2.85
C GLU A 64 -14.94 1.70 2.97
N SER A 65 -13.92 1.23 3.68
CA SER A 65 -12.65 1.93 3.83
C SER A 65 -11.95 2.05 2.48
N MET A 66 -11.95 0.97 1.70
CA MET A 66 -11.40 0.96 0.35
C MET A 66 -12.16 1.91 -0.58
N GLU A 67 -13.50 1.94 -0.50
CA GLU A 67 -14.34 2.83 -1.28
C GLU A 67 -14.08 4.31 -0.97
N MET A 68 -13.99 4.66 0.31
CA MET A 68 -13.66 6.01 0.76
C MET A 68 -12.29 6.47 0.24
N VAL A 69 -11.28 5.61 0.37
CA VAL A 69 -9.91 5.91 -0.07
C VAL A 69 -9.83 6.11 -1.58
N LEU A 70 -10.49 5.26 -2.37
CA LEU A 70 -10.47 5.38 -3.84
C LEU A 70 -11.18 6.65 -4.31
N HIS A 71 -12.26 7.05 -3.63
CA HIS A 71 -12.98 8.29 -3.91
C HIS A 71 -12.11 9.52 -3.59
N ASP A 72 -11.49 9.57 -2.41
CA ASP A 72 -10.66 10.70 -1.98
C ASP A 72 -9.42 10.90 -2.86
N PHE A 73 -8.85 9.82 -3.40
CA PHE A 73 -7.75 9.90 -4.36
C PHE A 73 -8.19 10.26 -5.78
N GLY A 74 -9.48 10.56 -6.01
CA GLY A 74 -9.99 11.00 -7.31
C GLY A 74 -9.87 9.96 -8.42
N LEU A 75 -9.77 8.67 -8.06
CA LEU A 75 -9.66 7.60 -9.03
C LEU A 75 -10.98 7.48 -9.80
N ARG A 76 -10.89 7.47 -11.14
CA ARG A 76 -12.06 7.47 -12.04
C ARG A 76 -13.08 6.39 -11.65
N GLU A 77 -14.37 6.72 -11.66
CA GLU A 77 -15.46 5.80 -11.26
C GLU A 77 -15.41 4.43 -11.96
N ARG A 78 -14.98 4.38 -13.22
CA ARG A 78 -14.85 3.10 -13.95
C ARG A 78 -13.77 2.20 -13.35
N LEU A 79 -12.70 2.76 -12.79
CA LEU A 79 -11.65 2.00 -12.09
C LEU A 79 -12.15 1.54 -10.72
N PHE A 80 -12.86 2.41 -10.01
CA PHE A 80 -13.55 2.11 -8.76
C PHE A 80 -14.50 0.91 -8.92
N GLY A 81 -15.34 0.87 -9.96
CA GLY A 81 -16.23 -0.26 -10.23
C GLY A 81 -15.51 -1.60 -10.45
N TYR A 82 -14.31 -1.59 -11.05
CA TYR A 82 -13.50 -2.81 -11.18
C TYR A 82 -12.89 -3.26 -9.85
N VAL A 83 -12.43 -2.33 -9.01
CA VAL A 83 -11.92 -2.67 -7.67
C VAL A 83 -13.05 -3.24 -6.81
N LYS A 84 -14.23 -2.62 -6.84
CA LYS A 84 -15.41 -3.07 -6.09
C LYS A 84 -15.79 -4.50 -6.44
N MET A 85 -15.86 -4.83 -7.75
CA MET A 85 -16.12 -6.21 -8.20
C MET A 85 -15.14 -7.23 -7.60
N VAL A 86 -13.83 -6.93 -7.59
CA VAL A 86 -12.81 -7.84 -7.04
C VAL A 86 -13.00 -8.08 -5.54
N TYR A 87 -13.46 -7.07 -4.79
CA TYR A 87 -13.69 -7.19 -3.35
C TYR A 87 -15.06 -7.78 -2.98
N THR A 88 -16.07 -7.70 -3.86
CA THR A 88 -17.41 -8.25 -3.59
C THR A 88 -17.60 -9.72 -4.00
N ASP A 89 -16.82 -10.24 -4.96
CA ASP A 89 -16.97 -11.62 -5.45
C ASP A 89 -16.21 -12.69 -4.63
N PHE A 90 -15.63 -12.34 -3.48
CA PHE A 90 -14.99 -13.28 -2.55
C PHE A 90 -16.03 -14.08 -1.72
N PHE A 91 -16.89 -14.86 -2.38
CA PHE A 91 -17.63 -15.97 -1.75
C PHE A 91 -17.01 -17.30 -2.20
N ASN A 92 -16.07 -17.82 -1.42
CA ASN A 92 -15.61 -19.19 -1.55
C ASN A 92 -16.67 -20.13 -0.96
N SER A 93 -17.50 -20.77 -1.79
CA SER A 93 -18.24 -21.97 -1.36
C SER A 93 -17.35 -23.19 -1.51
N ALA A 94 -16.83 -23.72 -0.40
CA ALA A 94 -16.25 -25.06 -0.39
C ALA A 94 -17.38 -26.08 -0.17
N THR A 95 -17.75 -26.80 -1.22
CA THR A 95 -18.65 -27.96 -1.07
C THR A 95 -17.82 -29.13 -0.54
N VAL A 96 -17.95 -29.43 0.75
CA VAL A 96 -17.46 -30.70 1.30
C VAL A 96 -18.51 -31.76 0.99
N ASN A 97 -18.29 -32.57 -0.05
CA ASN A 97 -19.08 -33.78 -0.27
C ASN A 97 -18.63 -34.82 0.76
N GLY A 98 -19.39 -34.94 1.84
CA GLY A 98 -19.36 -36.11 2.73
C GLY A 98 -20.23 -37.23 2.18
#